data_AF-A0A969UDR6-F1
#
_entry.id   AF-A0A969UDR6-F1
#
_cell.length_a   1.000
_cell.length_b   1.000
_cell.length_c   1.000
_cell.angle_alpha   90.00
_cell.angle_beta   90.00
_cell.angle_gamma   90.00
#
_symmetry.space_group_name_H-M   'P 1'
#
loop_
_entity.id
_entity.type
_entity.pdbx_description
1 polymer ?
#
loop_
_entity_poly.entity_id
_entity_poly.type
_entity_poly.pdbx_seq_one_letter_code
_entity_poly.pdbx_strand_id
1 'polypeptide(L)'
;DYDLAMRLQSMEMQIASLLEKVSDTNLAAGSEAYVTGLTIYNSLKAAAKVNVPGAKALVTELAERFVQQPEPAATPPANPK
;
A
#
# COMPACT_ATOMS: atom_id res chain seq x y z
N ASP A 1 -25.84 19.11 -32.68
CA ASP A 1 -24.68 18.56 -33.39
C ASP A 1 -24.47 17.12 -32.91
N TYR A 2 -24.99 16.15 -33.67
CA TYR A 2 -25.05 14.73 -33.26
C TYR A 2 -23.68 14.05 -33.37
N ASP A 3 -22.92 14.35 -34.42
CA ASP A 3 -21.58 13.79 -34.63
C ASP A 3 -20.60 14.27 -33.56
N LEU A 4 -20.70 15.54 -33.15
CA LEU A 4 -19.94 16.05 -32.03
C LEU A 4 -20.25 15.28 -30.73
N ALA A 5 -21.53 15.02 -30.44
CA ALA A 5 -21.94 14.28 -29.25
C ALA A 5 -21.39 12.85 -29.25
N MET A 6 -21.45 12.15 -30.39
CA MET A 6 -20.90 10.80 -30.55
C MET A 6 -19.38 10.77 -30.35
N ARG A 7 -18.66 11.76 -30.86
CA ARG A 7 -17.21 11.88 -30.70
C ARG A 7 -16.82 12.15 -29.24
N LEU A 8 -17.55 13.03 -28.56
CA LEU A 8 -17.33 13.32 -27.15
C LEU A 8 -17.60 12.08 -26.29
N GLN A 9 -18.69 11.35 -26.54
CA GLN A 9 -19.00 10.12 -25.83
C GLN A 9 -17.90 9.05 -26.04
N SER A 10 -17.36 8.94 -27.26
CA SER A 10 -16.23 8.05 -27.53
C SER A 10 -14.96 8.44 -26.76
N MET A 11 -14.65 9.74 -26.68
CA MET A 11 -13.52 10.23 -25.90
C MET A 11 -13.72 10.00 -24.40
N GLU A 12 -14.93 10.24 -23.90
CA GLU A 12 -15.29 10.02 -22.50
C GLU A 12 -15.06 8.56 -22.08
N MET A 13 -15.52 7.59 -22.89
CA MET A 13 -15.27 6.18 -22.63
C MET A 13 -13.78 5.82 -22.61
N GLN A 14 -12.98 6.40 -23.51
CA GLN A 14 -11.54 6.16 -23.57
C GLN A 14 -10.82 6.74 -22.34
N ILE A 15 -11.19 7.94 -21.92
CA ILE A 15 -10.63 8.59 -20.72
C ILE A 15 -11.01 7.81 -19.47
N ALA A 16 -12.25 7.34 -19.36
CA ALA A 16 -12.69 6.51 -18.23
C ALA A 16 -11.86 5.23 -18.12
N SER A 17 -11.65 4.52 -19.23
CA SER A 17 -10.81 3.31 -19.25
C SER A 17 -9.35 3.59 -18.90
N LEU A 18 -8.80 4.73 -19.34
CA LEU A 18 -7.44 5.12 -18.98
C LEU A 18 -7.33 5.43 -17.48
N LEU A 19 -8.32 6.13 -16.93
CA LEU A 19 -8.36 6.49 -15.51
C LEU A 19 -8.40 5.25 -14.62
N GLU A 20 -9.22 4.25 -14.98
CA GLU A 20 -9.29 2.96 -14.29
C GLU A 20 -7.90 2.28 -14.24
N LYS A 21 -7.23 2.16 -15.39
CA LYS A 21 -5.90 1.54 -15.47
C LYS A 21 -4.84 2.27 -14.65
N VAL A 22 -4.89 3.60 -14.62
CA VAL A 22 -3.99 4.41 -13.79
C VAL A 22 -4.28 4.17 -12.31
N SER A 23 -5.56 4.10 -11.92
CA SER A 23 -5.97 3.78 -10.55
C SER A 23 -5.48 2.39 -10.12
N ASP A 24 -5.65 1.37 -10.96
CA ASP A 24 -5.16 0.01 -10.72
C ASP A 24 -3.65 -0.03 -10.56
N THR A 25 -2.93 0.69 -11.42
CA THR A 25 -1.47 0.80 -11.35
C THR A 25 -1.03 1.50 -10.07
N ASN A 26 -1.73 2.55 -9.65
CA ASN A 26 -1.43 3.27 -8.42
C ASN A 26 -1.67 2.39 -7.18
N LEU A 27 -2.74 1.59 -7.18
CA LEU A 27 -3.03 0.63 -6.13
C LEU A 27 -1.94 -0.45 -6.06
N ALA A 28 -1.56 -1.04 -7.20
CA ALA A 28 -0.51 -2.04 -7.29
C ALA A 28 0.84 -1.49 -6.82
N ALA A 29 1.27 -0.34 -7.36
CA ALA A 29 2.52 0.31 -7.00
C ALA A 29 2.54 0.73 -5.51
N GLY A 30 1.43 1.22 -4.97
CA GLY A 30 1.30 1.52 -3.54
C GLY A 30 1.48 0.29 -2.67
N SER A 31 0.91 -0.86 -3.07
CA SER A 31 1.06 -2.12 -2.34
C SER A 31 2.49 -2.65 -2.37
N GLU A 32 3.16 -2.60 -3.53
CA GLU A 32 4.56 -3.01 -3.68
C GLU A 32 5.50 -2.09 -2.91
N ALA A 33 5.27 -0.77 -2.97
CA ALA A 33 6.05 0.20 -2.22
C ALA A 33 5.90 0.00 -0.70
N TYR A 34 4.68 -0.28 -0.23
CA TYR A 34 4.43 -0.59 1.18
C TYR A 34 5.16 -1.88 1.62
N VAL A 35 5.03 -2.98 0.87
CA VAL A 35 5.70 -4.25 1.16
C VAL A 35 7.22 -4.11 1.14
N THR A 36 7.76 -3.36 0.18
CA THR A 36 9.19 -3.08 0.08
C THR A 36 9.67 -2.26 1.28
N GLY A 37 8.94 -1.20 1.63
CA GLY A 37 9.23 -0.38 2.80
C GLY A 37 9.22 -1.19 4.10
N LEU A 38 8.24 -2.09 4.27
CA LEU A 38 8.16 -2.99 5.41
C LEU A 38 9.34 -3.98 5.46
N THR A 39 9.77 -4.50 4.31
CA THR A 39 10.97 -5.36 4.21
C THR A 39 12.23 -4.62 4.64
N ILE A 40 12.40 -3.37 4.21
CA ILE A 40 13.53 -2.52 4.60
C ILE A 40 13.48 -2.25 6.12
N TYR A 41 12.31 -1.89 6.65
CA TYR A 41 12.12 -1.66 8.09
C TYR A 41 12.49 -2.90 8.93
N ASN A 42 12.04 -4.08 8.52
CA ASN A 42 12.37 -5.34 9.19
C ASN A 42 13.87 -5.67 9.10
N SER A 43 14.51 -5.39 7.97
CA SER A 43 15.95 -5.56 7.79
C SER A 43 16.74 -4.62 8.71
N LEU A 44 16.32 -3.37 8.84
CA LEU A 44 16.90 -2.40 9.77
C LEU A 44 16.71 -2.83 11.23
N LYS A 45 15.54 -3.41 11.59
CA LYS A 45 15.33 -4.01 12.92
C LYS A 45 16.30 -5.16 13.20
N ALA A 46 16.57 -6.03 12.22
CA ALA A 46 17.55 -7.09 12.37
C ALA A 46 18.98 -6.52 12.55
N ALA A 47 19.37 -5.52 11.76
CA ALA A 47 20.64 -4.82 11.88
C ALA A 47 20.80 -4.11 13.24
N ALA A 48 19.73 -3.51 13.76
CA ALA A 48 19.70 -2.88 15.08
C ALA A 48 19.92 -3.89 16.22
N LYS A 49 19.41 -5.12 16.10
CA LYS A 49 19.61 -6.20 17.10
C LYS A 49 21.08 -6.62 17.20
N VAL A 50 21.82 -6.60 16.10
CA VAL A 50 23.26 -6.89 16.08
C VAL A 50 24.13 -5.63 16.22
N ASN A 51 23.53 -4.52 16.66
CA ASN A 51 24.18 -3.23 16.95
C ASN A 51 24.92 -2.61 15.76
N VAL A 52 24.41 -2.75 14.54
CA VAL A 52 24.92 -1.98 13.39
C VAL A 52 24.75 -0.47 13.69
N PRO A 53 25.82 0.34 13.58
CA PRO A 53 25.76 1.77 13.81
C PRO A 53 24.69 2.46 12.97
N GLY A 54 23.94 3.40 13.56
CA GLY A 54 22.88 4.15 12.87
C GLY A 54 21.58 3.37 12.64
N ALA A 55 21.58 2.04 12.68
CA ALA A 55 20.39 1.23 12.41
C ALA A 55 19.26 1.48 13.43
N LYS A 56 19.60 1.65 14.72
CA LYS A 56 18.60 1.99 15.77
C LYS A 56 17.89 3.32 15.49
N ALA A 57 18.64 4.34 15.07
CA ALA A 57 18.07 5.65 14.76
C ALA A 57 17.08 5.57 13.58
N LEU A 58 17.46 4.87 12.51
CA LEU A 58 16.60 4.65 11.34
C LEU A 58 15.35 3.82 11.66
N VAL A 59 15.46 2.79 12.52
CA VAL A 59 14.31 2.02 13.00
C VAL A 59 13.36 2.92 13.79
N THR A 60 13.86 3.78 14.67
CA THR A 60 13.02 4.68 15.45
C THR A 60 12.27 5.67 14.56
N GLU A 61 12.95 6.27 13.58
CA GLU A 61 12.33 7.20 12.62
C GLU A 61 11.24 6.53 11.78
N LEU A 62 11.49 5.31 11.31
CA LEU A 62 10.53 4.56 10.50
C LEU A 62 9.42 3.89 11.33
N ALA A 63 9.57 3.77 12.65
CA ALA A 63 8.60 3.10 13.49
C ALA A 63 7.22 3.76 13.39
N GLU A 64 7.15 5.10 13.40
CA GLU A 64 5.87 5.83 13.32
C GLU A 64 5.05 5.49 12.06
N ARG A 65 5.72 5.05 10.98
CA ARG A 65 5.08 4.71 9.69
C ARG A 65 4.69 3.23 9.57
N PHE A 66 5.33 2.36 10.34
CA PHE A 66 5.19 0.89 10.23
C PHE A 66 4.78 0.20 11.54
N VAL A 67 4.56 0.94 12.63
CA VAL A 67 3.93 0.40 13.85
C VAL A 67 2.56 -0.09 13.46
N GLN A 68 2.44 -1.42 13.42
CA GLN A 68 1.17 -2.09 13.21
C GLN A 68 0.18 -1.53 14.24
N GLN A 69 -0.98 -1.04 13.76
CA GLN A 69 -2.15 -1.06 14.64
C GLN A 69 -2.26 -2.50 15.15
N PRO A 70 -2.39 -2.73 16.48
CA PRO A 70 -2.57 -4.07 16.99
C PRO A 70 -3.72 -4.71 16.23
N GLU A 71 -3.48 -5.88 15.63
CA GLU A 71 -4.58 -6.65 15.04
C GLU A 71 -5.69 -6.75 16.09
N PRO A 72 -6.94 -6.37 15.78
CA PRO A 72 -8.05 -6.70 16.66
C PRO A 72 -8.02 -8.22 16.83
N ALA A 73 -7.75 -8.65 18.07
CA ALA A 73 -7.60 -10.04 18.42
C ALA A 73 -8.72 -10.85 17.78
N ALA A 74 -8.35 -11.81 16.92
CA ALA A 74 -9.29 -12.74 16.32
C ALA A 74 -10.14 -13.36 17.44
N THR A 75 -11.41 -12.99 17.49
CA THR A 75 -12.37 -13.57 18.42
C THR A 75 -12.40 -15.08 18.15
N PRO A 76 -12.16 -15.94 19.17
CA PRO A 76 -12.21 -17.38 18.98
C PRO A 76 -13.59 -17.78 18.43
N PRO A 77 -13.67 -18.70 17.44
CA PRO A 77 -14.95 -19.15 16.92
C PRO A 77 -15.76 -19.77 18.07
N ALA A 78 -16.94 -19.21 18.32
CA ALA A 78 -17.89 -19.75 19.27
C ALA A 78 -18.29 -21.17 18.84
N ASN A 79 -17.91 -22.17 19.63
CA ASN A 79 -18.38 -23.54 19.47
C ASN A 79 -19.89 -23.60 19.73
N PRO A 80 -20.71 -24.09 18.79
CA PRO A 80 -22.09 -24.43 19.09
C PRO A 80 -22.12 -25.73 19.92
N LYS A 81 -22.85 -25.68 21.05
CA LYS A 81 -23.27 -26.88 21.80
C LYS A 81 -24.45 -27.55 21.11
#